data_AF-A0A1V3PQ82-F1
#
_entry.id   AF-A0A1V3PQ82-F1
#
_cell.length_a   1.000
_cell.length_b   1.000
_cell.length_c   1.000
_cell.angle_alpha   90.00
_cell.angle_beta   90.00
_cell.angle_gamma   90.00
#
_symmetry.space_group_name_H-M   'P 1'
#
loop_
_entity.id
_entity.type
_entity.pdbx_description
1 polymer ?
#
loop_
_entity_poly.entity_id
_entity_poly.type
_entity_poly.pdbx_seq_one_letter_code
_entity_poly.pdbx_strand_id
1 'polypeptide(L)'
;MLQVFISALLLSVACTAMGQPDDSPDMKSSTSAEDSTFLQHAAAGRLAEIQMGKMALDKSSDAKARQLAQRTIDDTNGTNDQLKMLARNKQVMLPTGPSPDALKEIGKLQAKSGSAFDQAWSKAMVKDDQAAAKLFTQENKQTKDTDLHKFTQATLPTLQAHLKSAQELAAVSDARDKAMDQTTKSLANDPMSNMPAATAPTVAAPAVPVPAPVAKH
;
A
#
# COMPACT_ATOMS: atom_id res chain seq x y z
N MET A 1 89.87 20.42 2.61
CA MET A 1 88.99 20.78 3.75
C MET A 1 88.32 19.49 4.19
N LEU A 2 88.84 18.81 5.21
CA LEU A 2 88.50 19.01 6.64
C LEU A 2 86.96 18.96 6.80
N GLN A 3 86.34 18.00 7.49
CA GLN A 3 86.58 17.63 8.88
C GLN A 3 85.88 16.31 9.26
N VAL A 4 86.40 15.68 10.32
CA VAL A 4 86.15 14.32 10.81
C VAL A 4 85.22 14.36 12.04
N PHE A 5 84.72 13.18 12.44
CA PHE A 5 84.10 12.78 13.73
C PHE A 5 82.58 13.07 13.83
N ILE A 6 81.69 12.21 14.37
CA ILE A 6 81.72 11.53 15.68
C ILE A 6 80.83 10.26 15.69
N SER A 7 81.34 9.29 16.45
CA SER A 7 80.79 8.06 17.02
C SER A 7 79.29 7.91 17.29
N ALA A 8 78.87 6.67 17.07
CA ALA A 8 77.84 5.87 17.72
C ALA A 8 77.20 6.39 19.03
N LEU A 9 75.87 6.33 19.10
CA LEU A 9 75.15 5.96 20.32
C LEU A 9 73.94 5.08 19.94
N LEU A 10 74.05 3.80 20.29
CA LEU A 10 72.94 2.86 20.39
C LEU A 10 72.02 3.31 21.54
N LEU A 11 70.74 3.56 21.23
CA LEU A 11 69.69 3.56 22.24
C LEU A 11 68.56 2.63 21.76
N SER A 12 68.58 1.42 22.28
CA SER A 12 67.49 0.46 22.17
C SER A 12 66.25 1.04 22.87
N VAL A 13 65.26 1.47 22.11
CA VAL A 13 63.91 1.67 22.64
C VAL A 13 63.18 0.34 22.51
N ALA A 14 63.01 -0.33 23.65
CA ALA A 14 62.01 -1.38 23.79
C ALA A 14 60.63 -0.72 23.60
N CYS A 15 60.00 -0.94 22.45
CA CYS A 15 58.58 -0.66 22.29
C CYS A 15 57.79 -1.67 23.13
N THR A 16 57.42 -1.25 24.34
CA THR A 16 56.40 -1.89 25.15
C THR A 16 55.11 -1.95 24.32
N ALA A 17 54.69 -3.17 23.97
CA ALA A 17 53.40 -3.43 23.35
C ALA A 17 52.30 -3.05 24.36
N MET A 18 51.76 -1.84 24.23
CA MET A 18 50.47 -1.51 24.82
C MET A 18 49.42 -2.27 24.02
N GLY A 19 48.74 -3.22 24.67
CA GLY A 19 47.62 -3.95 24.09
C GLY A 19 46.60 -2.97 23.54
N GLN A 20 46.38 -3.04 22.23
CA GLN A 20 45.26 -2.37 21.60
C GLN A 20 43.97 -2.95 22.19
N PRO A 21 42.95 -2.12 22.50
CA PRO A 21 41.62 -2.64 22.73
C PRO A 21 41.20 -3.45 21.50
N ASP A 22 40.79 -4.69 21.72
CA ASP A 22 40.11 -5.50 20.71
C ASP A 22 38.85 -4.75 20.27
N ASP A 23 38.94 -3.94 19.21
CA ASP A 23 37.82 -3.62 18.35
C ASP A 23 37.43 -4.93 17.63
N SER A 24 36.74 -5.78 18.38
CA SER A 24 36.12 -6.98 17.84
C SER A 24 35.14 -6.55 16.75
N PRO A 25 35.21 -7.13 15.54
CA PRO A 25 34.36 -6.76 14.43
C PRO A 25 32.91 -7.03 14.80
N ASP A 26 32.03 -6.10 14.41
CA ASP A 26 30.57 -6.14 14.52
C ASP A 26 30.03 -7.57 14.66
N MET A 27 29.62 -7.91 15.88
CA MET A 27 28.70 -9.01 16.12
C MET A 27 27.42 -8.67 15.34
N LYS A 28 27.33 -9.13 14.09
CA LYS A 28 26.06 -9.23 13.36
C LYS A 28 25.15 -10.06 14.25
N SER A 29 24.33 -9.38 15.06
CA SER A 29 23.30 -10.01 15.85
C SER A 29 22.46 -10.83 14.88
N SER A 30 22.42 -12.14 15.07
CA SER A 30 21.54 -13.01 14.31
C SER A 30 20.13 -12.41 14.36
N THR A 31 19.52 -12.19 13.20
CA THR A 31 18.17 -11.62 13.11
C THR A 31 17.21 -12.48 13.92
N SER A 32 16.43 -11.85 14.81
CA SER A 32 15.50 -12.60 15.65
C SER A 32 14.36 -13.20 14.83
N ALA A 33 13.67 -14.19 15.39
CA ALA A 33 12.51 -14.79 14.73
C ALA A 33 11.40 -13.74 14.54
N GLU A 34 11.25 -12.84 15.50
CA GLU A 34 10.31 -11.72 15.49
C GLU A 34 10.65 -10.73 14.38
N ASP A 35 11.90 -10.28 14.27
CA ASP A 35 12.38 -9.37 13.21
C ASP A 35 12.18 -9.99 11.81
N SER A 36 12.48 -11.29 11.67
CA SER A 36 12.28 -12.03 10.42
C SER A 36 10.79 -12.11 10.04
N THR A 37 9.94 -12.39 11.04
CA THR A 37 8.48 -12.42 10.88
C THR A 37 7.95 -11.04 10.49
N PHE A 38 8.43 -9.97 11.12
CA PHE A 38 8.10 -8.60 10.75
C PHE A 38 8.45 -8.31 9.28
N LEU A 39 9.68 -8.61 8.85
CA LEU A 39 10.13 -8.37 7.48
C LEU A 39 9.26 -9.09 6.45
N GLN A 40 8.89 -10.35 6.73
CA GLN A 40 8.01 -11.14 5.87
C GLN A 40 6.59 -10.55 5.79
N HIS A 41 5.99 -10.21 6.93
CA HIS A 41 4.65 -9.61 6.95
C HIS A 41 4.61 -8.23 6.33
N ALA A 42 5.62 -7.39 6.60
CA ALA A 42 5.75 -6.07 5.98
C ALA A 42 5.86 -6.19 4.46
N ALA A 43 6.65 -7.15 3.95
CA ALA A 43 6.77 -7.37 2.51
C ALA A 43 5.45 -7.85 1.88
N ALA A 44 4.76 -8.80 2.52
CA ALA A 44 3.47 -9.28 2.04
C ALA A 44 2.40 -8.17 2.01
N GLY A 45 2.33 -7.35 3.07
CA GLY A 45 1.40 -6.20 3.13
C GLY A 45 1.67 -5.19 2.02
N ARG A 46 2.94 -4.79 1.83
CA ARG A 46 3.34 -3.86 0.76
C ARG A 46 2.97 -4.36 -0.63
N LEU A 47 3.11 -5.66 -0.89
CA LEU A 47 2.69 -6.26 -2.16
C LEU A 47 1.17 -6.22 -2.32
N ALA A 48 0.41 -6.38 -1.24
CA ALA A 48 -1.05 -6.22 -1.24
C ALA A 48 -1.46 -4.77 -1.55
N GLU A 49 -0.86 -3.78 -0.86
CA GLU A 49 -1.10 -2.35 -1.07
C GLU A 49 -0.87 -1.95 -2.54
N ILE A 50 0.24 -2.40 -3.15
CA ILE A 50 0.53 -2.12 -4.56
C ILE A 50 -0.54 -2.73 -5.46
N GLN A 51 -0.96 -3.97 -5.20
CA GLN A 51 -1.97 -4.63 -6.02
C GLN A 51 -3.34 -3.96 -5.88
N MET A 52 -3.77 -3.65 -4.66
CA MET A 52 -5.01 -2.92 -4.40
C MET A 52 -4.99 -1.50 -4.97
N GLY A 53 -3.85 -0.81 -4.89
CA GLY A 53 -3.67 0.51 -5.50
C GLY A 53 -3.84 0.45 -7.02
N LYS A 54 -3.22 -0.53 -7.70
CA LYS A 54 -3.37 -0.71 -9.16
C LYS A 54 -4.82 -0.95 -9.55
N MET A 55 -5.56 -1.74 -8.75
CA MET A 55 -6.99 -1.95 -8.98
C MET A 55 -7.79 -0.66 -8.88
N ALA A 56 -7.50 0.23 -7.93
CA ALA A 56 -8.18 1.51 -7.83
C ALA A 56 -7.85 2.46 -8.99
N LEU A 57 -6.60 2.47 -9.47
CA LEU A 57 -6.23 3.23 -10.66
C LEU A 57 -6.94 2.73 -11.93
N ASP A 58 -7.31 1.45 -11.98
CA ASP A 58 -8.04 0.86 -13.12
C ASP A 58 -9.56 1.02 -12.99
N LYS A 59 -10.12 0.71 -11.82
CA LYS A 59 -11.57 0.54 -11.62
C LYS A 59 -12.29 1.72 -10.99
N SER A 60 -11.58 2.59 -10.26
CA SER A 60 -12.24 3.67 -9.52
C SER A 60 -12.55 4.85 -10.42
N SER A 61 -13.78 5.35 -10.31
CA SER A 61 -14.21 6.64 -10.85
C SER A 61 -14.05 7.79 -9.86
N ASP A 62 -13.70 7.50 -8.60
CA ASP A 62 -13.50 8.52 -7.56
C ASP A 62 -12.08 9.09 -7.64
N ALA A 63 -11.95 10.37 -7.98
CA ALA A 63 -10.66 11.04 -8.09
C ALA A 63 -9.82 10.98 -6.79
N LYS A 64 -10.47 11.01 -5.61
CA LYS A 64 -9.77 10.91 -4.33
C LYS A 64 -9.26 9.49 -4.08
N ALA A 65 -10.03 8.47 -4.44
CA ALA A 65 -9.60 7.07 -4.36
C ALA A 65 -8.38 6.82 -5.27
N ARG A 66 -8.43 7.32 -6.52
CA ARG A 66 -7.31 7.23 -7.46
C ARG A 66 -6.06 7.97 -6.96
N GLN A 67 -6.23 9.16 -6.38
CA GLN A 67 -5.12 9.93 -5.81
C GLN A 67 -4.47 9.20 -4.63
N LEU A 68 -5.29 8.66 -3.71
CA LEU A 68 -4.79 7.85 -2.60
C LEU A 68 -4.05 6.63 -3.11
N ALA A 69 -4.63 5.91 -4.07
CA ALA A 69 -4.01 4.73 -4.68
C ALA A 69 -2.64 5.02 -5.31
N GLN A 70 -2.53 6.12 -6.07
CA GLN A 70 -1.25 6.52 -6.67
C GLN A 70 -0.21 6.82 -5.59
N ARG A 71 -0.58 7.62 -4.57
CA ARG A 71 0.31 7.97 -3.48
C ARG A 71 0.77 6.72 -2.71
N THR A 72 -0.14 5.80 -2.38
CA THR A 72 0.20 4.55 -1.70
C THR A 72 1.19 3.74 -2.55
N ILE A 73 0.97 3.59 -3.86
CA ILE A 73 1.91 2.87 -4.72
C ILE A 73 3.31 3.50 -4.68
N ASP A 74 3.39 4.81 -4.80
CA ASP A 74 4.67 5.54 -4.85
C ASP A 74 5.43 5.40 -3.52
N ASP A 75 4.75 5.68 -2.40
CA ASP A 75 5.31 5.59 -1.05
C ASP A 75 5.71 4.14 -0.70
N THR A 76 4.86 3.16 -1.04
CA THR A 76 5.10 1.74 -0.79
C THR A 76 6.25 1.22 -1.64
N ASN A 77 6.38 1.61 -2.91
CA ASN A 77 7.53 1.24 -3.74
C ASN A 77 8.85 1.79 -3.17
N GLY A 78 8.88 3.07 -2.81
CA GLY A 78 10.10 3.70 -2.27
C GLY A 78 10.60 3.02 -0.99
N THR A 79 9.69 2.60 -0.12
CA THR A 79 10.04 1.94 1.14
C THR A 79 10.19 0.41 1.02
N ASN A 80 9.67 -0.22 -0.04
CA ASN A 80 9.86 -1.65 -0.33
C ASN A 80 11.30 -1.99 -0.73
N ASP A 81 11.99 -1.09 -1.41
CA ASP A 81 13.39 -1.31 -1.79
C ASP A 81 14.33 -1.26 -0.57
N GLN A 82 14.05 -0.39 0.40
CA GLN A 82 14.71 -0.40 1.70
C GLN A 82 14.44 -1.71 2.47
N LEU A 83 13.18 -2.17 2.49
CA LEU A 83 12.81 -3.44 3.13
C LEU A 83 13.57 -4.64 2.54
N LYS A 84 13.67 -4.72 1.20
CA LYS A 84 14.43 -5.77 0.51
C LYS A 84 15.92 -5.74 0.88
N MET A 85 16.49 -4.55 1.00
CA MET A 85 17.89 -4.39 1.41
C MET A 85 18.11 -4.89 2.84
N LEU A 86 17.24 -4.50 3.78
CA LEU A 86 17.28 -4.97 5.16
C LEU A 86 17.16 -6.49 5.23
N ALA A 87 16.20 -7.07 4.51
CA ALA A 87 16.01 -8.52 4.48
C ALA A 87 17.24 -9.26 3.92
N ARG A 88 17.86 -8.75 2.84
CA ARG A 88 19.10 -9.33 2.29
C ARG A 88 20.24 -9.31 3.30
N ASN A 89 20.47 -8.16 3.94
CA ASN A 89 21.53 -8.00 4.94
C ASN A 89 21.32 -8.91 6.16
N LYS A 90 20.06 -9.22 6.46
CA LYS A 90 19.60 -10.06 7.55
C LYS A 90 19.37 -11.51 7.15
N GLN A 91 19.63 -11.86 5.88
CA GLN A 91 19.45 -13.20 5.31
C GLN A 91 18.01 -13.76 5.46
N VAL A 92 17.02 -12.87 5.46
CA VAL A 92 15.59 -13.21 5.54
C VAL A 92 15.03 -13.35 4.13
N MET A 93 14.40 -14.49 3.85
CA MET A 93 13.65 -14.69 2.62
C MET A 93 12.32 -13.95 2.69
N LEU A 94 12.08 -13.06 1.73
CA LEU A 94 10.82 -12.34 1.61
C LEU A 94 9.81 -13.10 0.73
N PRO A 95 8.51 -13.01 1.02
CA PRO A 95 7.48 -13.51 0.11
C PRO A 95 7.52 -12.77 -1.23
N THR A 96 7.10 -13.47 -2.29
CA THR A 96 7.03 -12.92 -3.65
C THR A 96 5.63 -12.42 -4.03
N GLY A 97 4.68 -12.47 -3.10
CA GLY A 97 3.30 -12.03 -3.31
C GLY A 97 2.60 -11.66 -1.99
N PRO A 98 1.37 -11.14 -2.08
CA PRO A 98 0.53 -10.89 -0.92
C PRO A 98 0.25 -12.16 -0.11
N SER A 99 -0.16 -11.99 1.14
CA SER A 99 -0.60 -13.12 1.97
C SER A 99 -1.89 -13.75 1.41
N PRO A 100 -2.20 -15.01 1.75
CA PRO A 100 -3.45 -15.65 1.34
C PRO A 100 -4.71 -14.86 1.72
N ASP A 101 -4.72 -14.26 2.92
CA ASP A 101 -5.83 -13.42 3.38
C ASP A 101 -5.97 -12.14 2.54
N ALA A 102 -4.85 -11.50 2.19
CA ALA A 102 -4.85 -10.35 1.30
C ALA A 102 -5.34 -10.72 -0.11
N LEU A 103 -4.91 -11.86 -0.66
CA LEU A 103 -5.39 -12.37 -1.95
C LEU A 103 -6.89 -12.64 -1.94
N LYS A 104 -7.44 -13.16 -0.84
CA LYS A 104 -8.89 -13.32 -0.68
C LYS A 104 -9.63 -11.99 -0.70
N GLU A 105 -9.08 -10.96 -0.06
CA GLU A 105 -9.68 -9.62 -0.08
C GLU A 105 -9.60 -8.98 -1.48
N ILE A 106 -8.45 -9.09 -2.15
CA ILE A 106 -8.25 -8.67 -3.54
C ILE A 106 -9.27 -9.35 -4.46
N GLY A 107 -9.51 -10.65 -4.30
CA GLY A 107 -10.52 -11.38 -5.07
C GLY A 107 -11.94 -10.82 -4.90
N LYS A 108 -12.32 -10.42 -3.69
CA LYS A 108 -13.62 -9.77 -3.43
C LYS A 108 -13.71 -8.40 -4.09
N LEU A 109 -12.63 -7.62 -4.07
CA LEU A 109 -12.57 -6.31 -4.71
C LEU A 109 -12.70 -6.44 -6.23
N GLN A 110 -12.10 -7.46 -6.82
CA GLN A 110 -12.10 -7.64 -8.27
C GLN A 110 -13.50 -7.88 -8.83
N ALA A 111 -14.36 -8.55 -8.06
CA ALA A 111 -15.77 -8.80 -8.40
C ALA A 111 -16.67 -7.55 -8.29
N LYS A 112 -16.14 -6.40 -7.86
CA LYS A 112 -16.91 -5.15 -7.67
C LYS A 112 -16.56 -4.12 -8.73
N SER A 113 -17.49 -3.19 -8.95
CA SER A 113 -17.34 -2.05 -9.88
C SER A 113 -18.09 -0.81 -9.35
N GLY A 114 -17.76 0.35 -9.90
CA GLY A 114 -18.43 1.62 -9.56
C GLY A 114 -18.37 1.95 -8.06
N SER A 115 -19.44 2.55 -7.52
CA SER A 115 -19.49 2.95 -6.12
C SER A 115 -19.28 1.80 -5.13
N ALA A 116 -19.77 0.60 -5.46
CA ALA A 116 -19.56 -0.59 -4.64
C ALA A 116 -18.10 -1.04 -4.59
N PHE A 117 -17.34 -0.81 -5.67
CA PHE A 117 -15.89 -1.01 -5.66
C PHE A 117 -15.21 0.03 -4.77
N ASP A 118 -15.50 1.31 -4.97
CA ASP A 118 -14.86 2.41 -4.21
C ASP A 118 -15.05 2.24 -2.71
N GLN A 119 -16.27 1.89 -2.28
CA GLN A 119 -16.59 1.66 -0.87
C GLN A 119 -15.86 0.45 -0.29
N ALA A 120 -15.84 -0.67 -1.02
CA ALA A 120 -15.16 -1.87 -0.56
C ALA A 120 -13.64 -1.67 -0.53
N TRP A 121 -13.10 -0.97 -1.53
CA TRP A 121 -11.68 -0.65 -1.63
C TRP A 121 -11.23 0.26 -0.49
N SER A 122 -11.97 1.34 -0.20
CA SER A 122 -11.62 2.24 0.92
C SER A 122 -11.63 1.50 2.26
N LYS A 123 -12.57 0.57 2.48
CA LYS A 123 -12.62 -0.26 3.69
C LYS A 123 -11.46 -1.25 3.77
N ALA A 124 -11.05 -1.83 2.64
CA ALA A 124 -9.89 -2.70 2.56
C ALA A 124 -8.60 -1.93 2.89
N MET A 125 -8.42 -0.73 2.33
CA MET A 125 -7.27 0.13 2.65
C MET A 125 -7.22 0.52 4.13
N VAL A 126 -8.35 0.90 4.75
CA VAL A 126 -8.38 1.18 6.20
C VAL A 126 -7.91 -0.04 7.01
N LYS A 127 -8.39 -1.24 6.66
CA LYS A 127 -8.01 -2.46 7.36
C LYS A 127 -6.51 -2.76 7.20
N ASP A 128 -5.99 -2.62 6.00
CA ASP A 128 -4.58 -2.89 5.68
C ASP A 128 -3.65 -1.89 6.36
N ASP A 129 -3.94 -0.59 6.24
CA ASP A 129 -3.15 0.48 6.86
C ASP A 129 -3.20 0.39 8.41
N GLN A 130 -4.31 -0.03 9.01
CA GLN A 130 -4.40 -0.32 10.45
C GLN A 130 -3.49 -1.47 10.85
N ALA A 131 -3.50 -2.56 10.07
CA ALA A 131 -2.65 -3.72 10.32
C ALA A 131 -1.17 -3.35 10.18
N ALA A 132 -0.81 -2.60 9.14
CA ALA A 132 0.54 -2.10 8.91
C ALA A 132 0.99 -1.16 10.04
N ALA A 133 0.19 -0.16 10.41
CA ALA A 133 0.52 0.75 11.50
C ALA A 133 0.73 0.01 12.83
N LYS A 134 -0.09 -1.01 13.11
CA LYS A 134 0.08 -1.86 14.30
C LYS A 134 1.38 -2.68 14.23
N LEU A 135 1.64 -3.34 13.10
CA LEU A 135 2.83 -4.15 12.87
C LEU A 135 4.11 -3.32 13.05
N PHE A 136 4.18 -2.16 12.38
CA PHE A 136 5.33 -1.26 12.45
C PHE A 136 5.51 -0.65 13.85
N THR A 137 4.41 -0.32 14.54
CA THR A 137 4.49 0.20 15.91
C THR A 137 5.00 -0.87 16.88
N GLN A 138 4.56 -2.12 16.71
CA GLN A 138 5.00 -3.22 17.54
C GLN A 138 6.48 -3.50 17.33
N GLU A 139 6.91 -3.62 16.08
CA GLU A 139 8.31 -3.84 15.73
C GLU A 139 9.20 -2.73 16.28
N ASN A 140 8.83 -1.45 16.06
CA ASN A 140 9.59 -0.31 16.57
C ASN A 140 9.78 -0.33 18.09
N LYS A 141 8.88 -0.97 18.84
CA LYS A 141 8.97 -1.06 20.31
C LYS A 141 9.80 -2.26 20.79
N GLN A 142 9.87 -3.31 19.99
CA GLN A 142 10.38 -4.62 20.42
C GLN A 142 11.75 -4.94 19.82
N THR A 143 12.02 -4.47 18.60
CA THR A 143 13.26 -4.77 17.91
C THR A 143 14.46 -4.20 18.66
N LYS A 144 15.51 -5.00 18.76
CA LYS A 144 16.84 -4.56 19.24
C LYS A 144 17.74 -4.19 18.06
N ASP A 145 17.28 -4.43 16.85
CA ASP A 145 18.01 -4.15 15.63
C ASP A 145 17.89 -2.66 15.28
N THR A 146 19.03 -1.97 15.26
CA THR A 146 19.06 -0.52 15.08
C THR A 146 18.55 -0.11 13.68
N ASP A 147 18.77 -0.95 12.66
CA ASP A 147 18.32 -0.64 11.31
C ASP A 147 16.81 -0.84 11.16
N LEU A 148 16.25 -1.88 11.79
CA LEU A 148 14.80 -2.07 11.83
C LEU A 148 14.11 -0.97 12.62
N HIS A 149 14.64 -0.57 13.79
CA HIS A 149 14.09 0.54 14.55
C HIS A 149 14.06 1.84 13.72
N LYS A 150 15.15 2.18 13.02
CA LYS A 150 15.20 3.36 12.14
C LYS A 150 14.19 3.25 10.99
N PHE A 151 14.11 2.08 10.35
CA PHE A 151 13.19 1.83 9.25
C PHE A 151 11.73 1.96 9.68
N THR A 152 11.35 1.37 10.81
CA THR A 152 9.99 1.45 11.34
C THR A 152 9.65 2.87 11.75
N GLN A 153 10.56 3.56 12.43
CA GLN A 153 10.38 4.95 12.85
C GLN A 153 10.16 5.88 11.66
N ALA A 154 10.92 5.71 10.58
CA ALA A 154 10.81 6.52 9.38
C ALA A 154 9.54 6.23 8.55
N THR A 155 9.02 4.99 8.61
CA THR A 155 7.85 4.58 7.81
C THR A 155 6.51 4.92 8.48
N LEU A 156 6.46 4.90 9.82
CA LEU A 156 5.23 5.10 10.59
C LEU A 156 4.42 6.35 10.22
N PRO A 157 5.02 7.54 10.02
CA PRO A 157 4.25 8.74 9.66
C PRO A 157 3.50 8.60 8.34
N THR A 158 4.08 7.92 7.36
CA THR A 158 3.45 7.68 6.06
C THR A 158 2.27 6.73 6.18
N LEU A 159 2.42 5.63 6.93
CA LEU A 159 1.31 4.70 7.21
C LEU A 159 0.15 5.38 7.94
N GLN A 160 0.45 6.26 8.90
CA GLN A 160 -0.58 7.04 9.60
C GLN A 160 -1.29 8.01 8.66
N ALA A 161 -0.57 8.63 7.73
CA ALA A 161 -1.14 9.52 6.74
C ALA A 161 -2.05 8.76 5.75
N HIS A 162 -1.62 7.60 5.26
CA HIS A 162 -2.43 6.73 4.41
C HIS A 162 -3.71 6.29 5.14
N LEU A 163 -3.57 5.79 6.38
CA LEU A 163 -4.71 5.38 7.20
C LEU A 163 -5.74 6.50 7.35
N LYS A 164 -5.29 7.71 7.68
CA LYS A 164 -6.17 8.86 7.82
C LYS A 164 -6.92 9.15 6.52
N SER A 165 -6.23 9.19 5.38
CA SER A 165 -6.86 9.41 4.08
C SER A 165 -7.84 8.29 3.71
N ALA A 166 -7.51 7.03 4.00
CA ALA A 166 -8.39 5.89 3.77
C ALA A 166 -9.67 5.98 4.63
N GLN A 167 -9.55 6.39 5.90
CA GLN A 167 -10.68 6.59 6.81
C GLN A 167 -11.61 7.71 6.33
N GLU A 168 -11.04 8.85 5.93
CA GLU A 168 -11.81 9.97 5.38
C GLU A 168 -12.57 9.55 4.11
N LEU A 169 -11.92 8.82 3.21
CA LEU A 169 -12.54 8.33 1.98
C LEU A 169 -13.65 7.30 2.25
N ALA A 170 -13.44 6.40 3.20
CA ALA A 170 -14.45 5.41 3.59
C ALA A 170 -15.69 6.08 4.20
N ALA A 171 -15.49 7.11 5.04
CA ALA A 171 -16.59 7.88 5.63
C ALA A 171 -17.41 8.62 4.56
N VAL A 172 -16.75 9.24 3.58
CA VAL A 172 -17.43 9.90 2.45
C VAL A 172 -18.22 8.90 1.60
N SER A 173 -17.63 7.73 1.31
CA SER A 173 -18.30 6.68 0.53
C SER A 173 -19.54 6.15 1.24
N ASP A 174 -19.46 5.87 2.54
CA ASP A 174 -20.59 5.41 3.34
C ASP A 174 -21.72 6.46 3.43
N ALA A 175 -21.37 7.74 3.51
CA ALA A 175 -22.36 8.82 3.49
C ALA A 175 -23.08 8.94 2.14
N ARG A 176 -22.33 8.84 1.03
CA ARG A 176 -22.88 8.86 -0.33
C ARG A 176 -23.86 7.71 -0.55
N ASP A 177 -23.50 6.50 -0.14
CA ASP A 177 -24.35 5.31 -0.34
C ASP A 177 -25.64 5.39 0.47
N LYS A 178 -25.60 5.92 1.70
CA LYS A 178 -26.79 6.17 2.52
C LYS A 178 -27.72 7.22 1.89
N ALA A 179 -27.17 8.30 1.36
CA ALA A 179 -27.96 9.32 0.68
C ALA A 179 -28.67 8.74 -0.56
N MET A 180 -27.98 7.91 -1.36
CA MET A 180 -28.57 7.25 -2.52
C MET A 180 -29.69 6.27 -2.13
N ASP A 181 -29.51 5.48 -1.06
CA ASP A 181 -30.55 4.58 -0.53
C ASP A 181 -31.78 5.33 0.00
N GLN A 182 -31.59 6.50 0.61
CA GLN A 182 -32.70 7.36 1.03
C GLN A 182 -33.44 7.94 -0.18
N THR A 183 -32.73 8.39 -1.20
CA THR A 183 -33.34 8.90 -2.44
C THR A 183 -34.14 7.82 -3.17
N THR A 184 -33.62 6.60 -3.30
CA THR A 184 -34.35 5.50 -3.95
C THR A 184 -35.60 5.10 -3.17
N LYS A 185 -35.53 5.05 -1.83
CA LYS A 185 -36.71 4.82 -0.98
C LYS A 185 -37.74 5.94 -1.07
N SER A 186 -37.30 7.19 -1.15
CA SER A 186 -38.22 8.33 -1.34
C SER A 186 -38.93 8.27 -2.68
N LEU A 187 -38.22 7.98 -3.77
CA LEU A 187 -38.79 7.83 -5.11
C LEU A 187 -39.73 6.62 -5.23
N ALA A 188 -39.45 5.54 -4.50
CA ALA A 188 -40.32 4.37 -4.42
C ALA A 188 -41.60 4.64 -3.61
N ASN A 189 -41.58 5.60 -2.69
CA ASN A 189 -42.71 5.97 -1.84
C ASN A 189 -43.50 7.18 -2.37
N ASP A 190 -43.13 7.76 -3.52
CA ASP A 190 -43.84 8.87 -4.14
C ASP A 190 -45.20 8.40 -4.71
N PRO A 191 -46.33 9.01 -4.32
CA PRO A 191 -47.67 8.58 -4.74
C PRO A 191 -47.93 8.70 -6.26
N MET A 192 -47.10 9.44 -7.01
CA MET A 192 -47.15 9.47 -8.48
C MET A 192 -46.47 8.29 -9.17
N SER A 193 -45.55 7.58 -8.50
CA SER A 193 -44.84 6.43 -9.06
C SER A 193 -45.69 5.14 -9.07
N ASN A 194 -46.83 5.15 -8.35
CA ASN A 194 -47.69 3.98 -8.14
C ASN A 194 -49.06 4.10 -8.82
N MET A 195 -49.24 5.06 -9.75
CA MET A 195 -50.41 5.05 -10.62
C MET A 195 -50.23 3.98 -11.69
N PRO A 196 -51.23 3.10 -11.93
CA PRO A 196 -51.21 2.24 -13.11
C PRO A 196 -51.09 3.15 -14.34
N ALA A 197 -50.21 2.79 -15.26
CA ALA A 197 -50.05 3.52 -16.52
C ALA A 197 -51.44 3.79 -17.11
N ALA A 198 -51.84 5.06 -17.14
CA ALA A 198 -53.05 5.45 -17.85
C ALA A 198 -52.86 5.00 -19.30
N THR A 199 -53.71 4.08 -19.76
CA THR A 199 -53.74 3.64 -21.14
C THR A 199 -53.91 4.86 -22.03
N ALA A 200 -52.83 5.29 -22.67
CA ALA A 200 -52.88 6.34 -23.68
C ALA A 200 -53.81 5.87 -24.82
N PRO A 201 -54.67 6.75 -25.37
CA PRO A 201 -55.45 6.40 -26.54
C PRO A 201 -54.49 6.18 -27.72
N THR A 202 -54.64 5.03 -28.38
CA THR A 202 -53.93 4.66 -29.61
C THR A 202 -54.14 5.74 -30.67
N VAL A 203 -53.13 6.56 -30.93
CA VAL A 203 -53.09 7.40 -32.13
C VAL A 203 -52.47 6.56 -33.24
N ALA A 204 -53.27 6.25 -34.26
CA ALA A 204 -52.83 5.52 -35.44
C ALA A 204 -51.68 6.28 -36.14
N ALA A 205 -50.55 5.60 -36.33
CA ALA A 205 -49.43 6.11 -37.11
C ALA A 205 -49.81 6.18 -38.60
N PRO A 206 -49.47 7.25 -39.34
CA PRO A 206 -49.63 7.28 -40.79
C PRO A 206 -48.62 6.32 -41.46
N ALA A 207 -49.11 5.60 -42.47
CA ALA A 207 -48.33 4.65 -43.25
C ALA A 207 -47.11 5.30 -43.91
N VAL A 208 -45.94 4.70 -43.68
CA VAL A 208 -44.70 5.02 -44.41
C VAL A 208 -44.77 4.34 -45.79
N PRO A 209 -44.60 5.05 -46.91
CA PRO A 209 -44.60 4.43 -48.23
C PRO A 209 -43.34 3.58 -48.43
N VAL A 210 -43.55 2.35 -48.93
CA VAL A 210 -42.51 1.39 -49.32
C VAL A 210 -41.79 1.89 -50.58
N PRO A 211 -40.45 1.99 -50.61
CA PRO A 211 -39.73 2.31 -51.84
C PRO A 211 -39.71 1.10 -52.81
N ALA A 212 -39.93 1.40 -54.10
CA ALA A 212 -39.95 0.43 -55.20
C ALA A 212 -38.59 -0.27 -55.43
N PRO A 213 -38.57 -1.50 -55.99
CA PRO A 213 -37.34 -2.24 -56.21
C PRO A 213 -36.53 -1.65 -57.37
N VAL A 214 -35.23 -1.45 -57.13
CA VAL A 214 -34.25 -1.05 -58.15
C VAL A 214 -33.96 -2.23 -59.09
N ALA A 215 -34.20 -2.02 -60.38
CA ALA A 215 -33.88 -2.99 -61.42
C ALA A 215 -32.35 -3.14 -61.60
N LYS A 216 -31.89 -4.38 -61.72
CA LYS A 216 -30.51 -4.74 -62.06
C LYS A 216 -30.22 -4.46 -63.53
N HIS A 217 -29.18 -3.69 -63.83
CA HIS A 217 -28.37 -3.79 -65.05
C HIS A 217 -26.89 -3.67 -64.68
#